data_AF-A0A2S9YBP7-F1
#
_entry.id   AF-A0A2S9YBP7-F1
#
_cell.length_a   1.000
_cell.length_b   1.000
_cell.length_c   1.000
_cell.angle_alpha   90.00
_cell.angle_beta   90.00
_cell.angle_gamma   90.00
#
_symmetry.space_group_name_H-M   'P 1'
#
loop_
_entity.id
_entity.type
_entity.pdbx_description
1 polymer ?
#
loop_
_entity_poly.entity_id
_entity_poly.type
_entity_poly.pdbx_seq_one_letter_code
_entity_poly.pdbx_strand_id
1 'polypeptide(L)'
;MTTDDPRTLQWRPACPWATPVPLTAADFEPLDEDHRDWCLRTDLAALAAFGVAGFDDGDLSVGFADFQLPARYPVALRLGSGRAVFHRGKYIKGVGRTQLAANWADASDVLHSSGHMYPSGAIREYLVSRYLEARGQGEVIVPCEGVAFRPLPATFGAALRAHAKRAGVRLAPADARMQALTFKPGGFARWSNFVWFATHGFGDLDEVIRMGLALRHFADPSATVDPDACTPSAIVASLDAAVAQTRRNFGRFFDAGIYWGSFTNNATLDGRFLDLELPTLLAEPMVVALAPHQKRTGLSVCTAPIYQWFGAELVDAAAALAACVARLRQRLGELSERCVHPSAASFCRAIAEGLAETFGPEHWIHDRQQWRRDLLDRYEGLPGCPYDPEPLVDALVGDAPVQIALRRVELGLVDPEPAIAVATFVTDEAPTPEDSDGVRTLLNNLVAELDQCTEVDELLRGLERASERIRAKVQPRPGPERRAAS
;
A
#
# COMPACT_ATOMS: atom_id res chain seq x y z
N MET A 1 13.56 24.22 12.00
CA MET A 1 14.32 23.11 11.38
C MET A 1 14.89 23.62 10.09
N THR A 2 16.21 23.62 9.95
CA THR A 2 16.95 24.13 8.78
C THR A 2 16.70 23.23 7.57
N THR A 3 16.46 23.83 6.41
CA THR A 3 16.31 23.19 5.09
C THR A 3 17.56 22.43 4.61
N ASP A 4 18.66 22.53 5.33
CA ASP A 4 19.99 22.06 4.93
C ASP A 4 20.52 20.87 5.76
N ASP A 5 19.71 20.21 6.60
CA ASP A 5 20.16 18.96 7.24
C ASP A 5 19.97 17.77 6.28
N PRO A 6 21.04 17.18 5.72
CA PRO A 6 20.95 16.04 4.80
C PRO A 6 20.34 14.78 5.45
N ARG A 7 20.22 14.73 6.78
CA ARG A 7 19.52 13.66 7.52
C ARG A 7 18.01 13.87 7.55
N THR A 8 17.56 15.11 7.34
CA THR A 8 16.15 15.41 7.08
C THR A 8 16.02 15.62 5.58
N LEU A 9 15.89 14.53 4.82
CA LEU A 9 15.47 14.62 3.43
C LEU A 9 14.09 15.27 3.38
N GLN A 10 14.08 16.60 3.34
CA GLN A 10 12.90 17.37 3.03
C GLN A 10 12.55 17.00 1.59
N TRP A 11 11.28 16.63 1.39
CA TRP A 11 10.75 16.19 0.11
C TRP A 11 11.03 17.18 -1.04
N ARG A 12 11.38 18.44 -0.71
CA ARG A 12 12.22 19.29 -1.54
C ARG A 12 13.50 19.73 -0.82
N PRO A 13 14.62 19.86 -1.55
CA PRO A 13 14.78 19.64 -3.00
C PRO A 13 15.08 18.18 -3.40
N ALA A 14 14.85 17.20 -2.51
CA ALA A 14 15.46 15.89 -2.65
C ALA A 14 14.70 14.83 -3.48
N CYS A 15 13.38 14.92 -3.61
CA CYS A 15 12.60 13.90 -4.34
C CYS A 15 12.22 14.40 -5.75
N PRO A 16 12.89 13.95 -6.83
CA PRO A 16 12.65 14.47 -8.19
C PRO A 16 11.28 14.07 -8.79
N TRP A 17 10.56 13.15 -8.14
CA TRP A 17 9.20 12.74 -8.51
C TRP A 17 8.10 13.46 -7.72
N ALA A 18 8.43 14.49 -6.93
CA ALA A 18 7.48 15.22 -6.11
C ALA A 18 7.03 16.53 -6.78
N THR A 19 5.76 16.89 -6.58
CA THR A 19 5.18 18.15 -7.06
C THR A 19 4.46 18.88 -5.91
N PRO A 20 4.62 20.21 -5.79
CA PRO A 20 4.07 20.96 -4.67
C PRO A 20 2.55 21.02 -4.72
N VAL A 21 1.90 20.93 -3.56
CA VAL A 21 0.46 21.05 -3.37
C VAL A 21 0.24 22.11 -2.28
N PRO A 22 -0.48 23.20 -2.56
CA PRO A 22 -0.75 24.22 -1.56
C PRO A 22 -1.70 23.66 -0.51
N LEU A 23 -1.40 23.94 0.75
CA LEU A 23 -2.16 23.47 1.90
C LEU A 23 -2.65 24.65 2.71
N THR A 24 -3.83 24.49 3.29
CA THR A 24 -4.38 25.39 4.29
C THR A 24 -4.90 24.58 5.48
N ALA A 25 -4.98 25.21 6.65
CA ALA A 25 -5.55 24.58 7.82
C ALA A 25 -6.99 24.14 7.57
N ALA A 26 -7.37 23.02 8.17
CA ALA A 26 -8.71 22.47 8.07
C ALA A 26 -9.23 22.09 9.46
N ASP A 27 -10.54 22.09 9.58
CA ASP A 27 -11.32 21.86 10.80
C ASP A 27 -11.47 20.36 11.13
N PHE A 28 -10.42 19.58 10.94
CA PHE A 28 -10.43 18.17 11.37
C PHE A 28 -10.13 18.06 12.86
N GLU A 29 -10.85 17.17 13.52
CA GLU A 29 -10.65 16.74 14.89
C GLU A 29 -9.80 15.46 14.90
N PRO A 30 -8.53 15.54 15.34
CA PRO A 30 -7.65 14.39 15.41
C PRO A 30 -7.98 13.53 16.63
N LEU A 31 -7.71 12.23 16.50
CA LEU A 31 -7.72 11.29 17.61
C LEU A 31 -6.63 11.60 18.65
N ASP A 32 -5.51 12.16 18.21
CA ASP A 32 -4.39 12.57 19.05
C ASP A 32 -4.11 14.05 18.80
N GLU A 33 -4.06 14.86 19.86
CA GLU A 33 -3.85 16.30 19.77
C GLU A 33 -2.50 16.66 19.15
N ASP A 34 -1.50 15.79 19.29
CA ASP A 34 -0.19 15.99 18.65
C ASP A 34 -0.29 16.03 17.12
N HIS A 35 -1.40 15.51 16.54
CA HIS A 35 -1.62 15.55 15.10
C HIS A 35 -2.30 16.83 14.57
N ARG A 36 -2.68 17.78 15.45
CA ARG A 36 -3.43 18.99 15.10
C ARG A 36 -2.80 19.80 13.96
N ASP A 37 -1.48 19.95 13.98
CA ASP A 37 -0.74 20.73 12.99
C ASP A 37 -0.77 20.13 11.57
N TRP A 38 -1.13 18.84 11.45
CA TRP A 38 -1.28 18.16 10.15
C TRP A 38 -2.73 18.03 9.70
N CYS A 39 -3.69 18.59 10.45
CA CYS A 39 -5.08 18.74 10.02
C CYS A 39 -5.19 19.79 8.90
N LEU A 40 -4.80 19.39 7.69
CA LEU A 40 -4.64 20.24 6.52
C LEU A 40 -5.55 19.79 5.38
N ARG A 41 -5.85 20.72 4.47
CA ARG A 41 -6.51 20.44 3.19
C ARG A 41 -5.81 21.15 2.04
N THR A 42 -5.96 20.62 0.82
CA THR A 42 -5.52 21.31 -0.39
C THR A 42 -6.24 22.65 -0.53
N ASP A 43 -5.46 23.72 -0.71
CA ASP A 43 -5.99 25.03 -1.08
C ASP A 43 -6.16 25.10 -2.60
N LEU A 44 -7.37 24.73 -3.07
CA LEU A 44 -7.68 24.73 -4.50
C LEU A 44 -7.60 26.13 -5.14
N ALA A 45 -7.68 27.22 -4.36
CA ALA A 45 -7.59 28.58 -4.89
C ALA A 45 -6.14 28.98 -5.22
N ALA A 46 -5.15 28.34 -4.58
CA ALA A 46 -3.73 28.57 -4.81
C ALA A 46 -3.12 27.65 -5.89
N LEU A 47 -3.88 26.69 -6.42
CA LEU A 47 -3.45 25.83 -7.54
C LEU A 47 -3.44 26.63 -8.84
N ALA A 48 -2.28 26.70 -9.50
CA ALA A 48 -2.09 27.30 -10.81
C ALA A 48 -1.90 26.23 -11.90
N ALA A 49 -2.07 26.61 -13.18
CA ALA A 49 -2.04 25.67 -14.31
C ALA A 49 -0.74 24.83 -14.40
N PHE A 50 0.39 25.38 -13.95
CA PHE A 50 1.71 24.73 -14.00
C PHE A 50 2.48 24.82 -12.68
N GLY A 51 1.79 24.97 -11.56
CA GLY A 51 2.44 25.08 -10.27
C GLY A 51 1.54 25.59 -9.16
N VAL A 52 2.15 26.24 -8.19
CA VAL A 52 1.48 26.81 -7.02
C VAL A 52 1.77 28.31 -7.02
N ALA A 53 0.72 29.13 -7.05
CA ALA A 53 0.87 30.59 -7.01
C ALA A 53 1.51 31.00 -5.68
N GLY A 54 2.50 31.89 -5.68
CA GLY A 54 3.18 32.32 -4.45
C GLY A 54 4.12 31.28 -3.83
N PHE A 55 4.41 30.17 -4.53
CA PHE A 55 5.34 29.15 -4.04
C PHE A 55 6.76 29.69 -3.82
N ASP A 56 7.24 30.53 -4.74
CA ASP A 56 8.59 31.12 -4.67
C ASP A 56 8.69 32.24 -3.63
N ASP A 57 7.54 32.78 -3.18
CA ASP A 57 7.46 33.87 -2.20
C ASP A 57 7.56 33.36 -0.74
N GLY A 58 7.48 32.04 -0.51
CA GLY A 58 7.67 31.41 0.81
C GLY A 58 6.49 31.52 1.78
N ASP A 59 5.41 32.20 1.38
CA ASP A 59 4.26 32.53 2.24
C ASP A 59 3.22 31.41 2.38
N LEU A 60 3.37 30.29 1.65
CA LEU A 60 2.39 29.20 1.64
C LEU A 60 2.87 27.96 2.40
N SER A 61 1.94 27.35 3.15
CA SER A 61 2.12 25.98 3.60
C SER A 61 1.98 25.05 2.40
N VAL A 62 2.98 24.21 2.16
CA VAL A 62 3.03 23.33 0.98
C VAL A 62 3.33 21.91 1.41
N GLY A 63 2.57 20.96 0.87
CA GLY A 63 2.88 19.54 0.87
C GLY A 63 3.38 19.09 -0.50
N PHE A 64 3.84 17.85 -0.59
CA PHE A 64 4.34 17.28 -1.84
C PHE A 64 3.57 16.03 -2.22
N ALA A 65 2.95 16.02 -3.39
CA ALA A 65 2.37 14.80 -3.96
C ALA A 65 3.42 14.12 -4.86
N ASP A 66 3.55 12.79 -4.76
CA ASP A 66 4.50 12.01 -5.53
C ASP A 66 3.88 11.43 -6.81
N PHE A 67 4.62 11.50 -7.92
CA PHE A 67 4.31 10.82 -9.17
C PHE A 67 4.68 9.34 -9.11
N GLN A 68 3.84 8.51 -9.73
CA GLN A 68 4.04 7.06 -9.75
C GLN A 68 3.85 6.51 -11.17
N LEU A 69 4.70 5.55 -11.55
CA LEU A 69 4.58 4.80 -12.79
C LEU A 69 4.53 3.30 -12.47
N PRO A 70 3.34 2.68 -12.33
CA PRO A 70 3.24 1.25 -12.06
C PRO A 70 3.78 0.46 -13.27
N ALA A 71 4.57 -0.59 -13.01
CA ALA A 71 5.11 -1.43 -14.07
C ALA A 71 4.09 -2.50 -14.56
N ARG A 72 3.12 -2.86 -13.72
CA ARG A 72 1.99 -3.75 -14.06
C ARG A 72 0.69 -3.13 -13.54
N TYR A 73 -0.12 -2.55 -14.43
CA TYR A 73 -1.57 -2.34 -14.25
C TYR A 73 -2.15 -1.68 -15.51
N PRO A 74 -3.42 -1.91 -15.86
CA PRO A 74 -4.07 -1.21 -16.98
C PRO A 74 -4.42 0.26 -16.70
N VAL A 75 -4.09 0.84 -15.54
CA VAL A 75 -4.30 2.29 -15.35
C VAL A 75 -3.32 3.02 -16.26
N ALA A 76 -3.84 4.00 -17.02
CA ALA A 76 -3.13 4.73 -18.07
C ALA A 76 -1.80 5.35 -17.57
N LEU A 77 -0.71 4.58 -17.58
CA LEU A 77 0.72 4.91 -17.49
C LEU A 77 1.15 6.11 -16.60
N ARG A 78 0.32 6.60 -15.69
CA ARG A 78 0.62 7.71 -14.77
C ARG A 78 -0.37 7.67 -13.61
N LEU A 79 0.16 7.34 -12.45
CA LEU A 79 -0.50 7.49 -11.16
C LEU A 79 0.20 8.60 -10.36
N GLY A 80 -0.32 8.87 -9.18
CA GLY A 80 0.36 9.68 -8.17
C GLY A 80 -0.49 9.81 -6.93
N SER A 81 0.01 10.53 -5.93
CA SER A 81 -0.75 10.85 -4.73
C SER A 81 -1.86 11.85 -5.03
N GLY A 82 -2.98 11.34 -5.53
CA GLY A 82 -4.14 12.10 -5.93
C GLY A 82 -4.92 12.76 -4.80
N ARG A 83 -4.76 12.22 -3.58
CA ARG A 83 -5.40 12.69 -2.35
C ARG A 83 -4.48 12.72 -1.14
N ALA A 84 -3.17 12.69 -1.37
CA ALA A 84 -2.18 12.60 -0.31
C ALA A 84 -0.99 13.52 -0.57
N VAL A 85 -0.32 13.90 0.51
CA VAL A 85 0.87 14.76 0.45
C VAL A 85 1.87 14.35 1.52
N PHE A 86 3.14 14.57 1.24
CA PHE A 86 4.20 14.58 2.24
C PHE A 86 4.36 16.01 2.78
N HIS A 87 4.22 16.20 4.09
CA HIS A 87 4.37 17.51 4.75
C HIS A 87 5.01 17.33 6.13
N ARG A 88 6.13 18.03 6.37
CA ARG A 88 6.85 18.04 7.67
C ARG A 88 7.06 16.64 8.28
N GLY A 89 7.57 15.70 7.47
CA GLY A 89 7.87 14.34 7.92
C GLY A 89 6.67 13.39 8.00
N LYS A 90 5.45 13.85 7.68
CA LYS A 90 4.25 13.01 7.61
C LYS A 90 3.80 12.79 6.18
N TYR A 91 3.25 11.60 5.90
CA TYR A 91 2.41 11.33 4.75
C TYR A 91 0.95 11.42 5.20
N ILE A 92 0.23 12.41 4.67
CA ILE A 92 -1.14 12.74 5.06
C ILE A 92 -2.06 12.36 3.91
N LYS A 93 -2.98 11.44 4.15
CA LYS A 93 -3.98 10.99 3.16
C LYS A 93 -5.33 11.62 3.47
N GLY A 94 -6.07 12.03 2.45
CA GLY A 94 -7.38 12.65 2.60
C GLY A 94 -7.39 14.17 2.58
N VAL A 95 -6.27 14.81 2.27
CA VAL A 95 -6.14 16.29 2.22
C VAL A 95 -7.03 16.95 1.15
N GLY A 96 -7.68 16.17 0.29
CA GLY A 96 -8.42 16.68 -0.86
C GLY A 96 -7.66 16.44 -2.16
N ARG A 97 -8.25 16.89 -3.28
CA ARG A 97 -7.66 16.67 -4.61
C ARG A 97 -6.31 17.35 -4.72
N THR A 98 -5.34 16.66 -5.29
CA THR A 98 -4.07 17.23 -5.76
C THR A 98 -4.09 17.32 -7.29
N GLN A 99 -3.08 17.95 -7.91
CA GLN A 99 -2.93 17.86 -9.38
C GLN A 99 -2.75 16.42 -9.90
N LEU A 100 -2.50 15.45 -9.02
CA LEU A 100 -2.27 14.05 -9.39
C LEU A 100 -3.50 13.15 -9.25
N ALA A 101 -4.68 13.72 -8.97
CA ALA A 101 -5.89 12.95 -8.72
C ALA A 101 -6.33 12.04 -9.89
N ALA A 102 -5.81 12.26 -11.11
CA ALA A 102 -5.92 11.44 -12.33
C ALA A 102 -7.33 10.96 -12.75
N ASN A 103 -8.36 11.33 -11.98
CA ASN A 103 -9.76 10.95 -12.09
C ASN A 103 -10.54 11.68 -13.20
N TRP A 104 -9.83 12.30 -14.14
CA TRP A 104 -10.42 12.91 -15.33
C TRP A 104 -10.89 11.84 -16.34
N ALA A 105 -10.44 10.60 -16.19
CA ALA A 105 -10.66 9.52 -17.15
C ALA A 105 -11.88 8.62 -16.83
N ASP A 106 -12.39 8.62 -15.60
CA ASP A 106 -13.52 7.75 -15.21
C ASP A 106 -14.53 8.49 -14.32
N ALA A 107 -15.66 8.88 -14.94
CA ALA A 107 -16.77 9.54 -14.25
C ALA A 107 -17.52 8.62 -13.27
N SER A 108 -17.21 7.31 -13.26
CA SER A 108 -17.78 6.31 -12.35
C SER A 108 -16.88 5.99 -11.15
N ASP A 109 -15.68 6.58 -11.07
CA ASP A 109 -14.79 6.43 -9.91
C ASP A 109 -15.30 7.23 -8.71
N VAL A 110 -16.29 6.67 -8.01
CA VAL A 110 -16.85 7.24 -6.77
C VAL A 110 -15.78 7.32 -5.65
N LEU A 111 -14.68 6.57 -5.77
CA LEU A 111 -13.70 6.40 -4.71
C LEU A 111 -12.65 7.49 -4.66
N HIS A 112 -12.08 7.82 -5.81
CA HIS A 112 -10.91 8.68 -5.89
C HIS A 112 -11.21 10.00 -6.61
N SER A 113 -12.42 10.16 -7.19
CA SER A 113 -12.79 11.36 -7.97
C SER A 113 -12.79 12.68 -7.19
N SER A 114 -13.08 12.61 -5.90
CA SER A 114 -13.24 13.76 -5.01
C SER A 114 -11.97 14.16 -4.28
N GLY A 115 -10.96 13.29 -4.26
CA GLY A 115 -9.79 13.42 -3.37
C GLY A 115 -10.11 13.33 -1.87
N HIS A 116 -11.35 12.96 -1.49
CA HIS A 116 -11.66 12.72 -0.08
C HIS A 116 -11.12 11.35 0.35
N MET A 117 -10.83 11.24 1.66
CA MET A 117 -10.61 9.96 2.32
C MET A 117 -11.86 9.63 3.10
N TYR A 118 -12.38 8.42 2.86
CA TYR A 118 -13.55 7.94 3.58
C TYR A 118 -13.18 7.50 5.01
N PRO A 119 -14.05 7.75 5.99
CA PRO A 119 -13.92 7.22 7.34
C PRO A 119 -13.68 5.72 7.40
N SER A 120 -14.41 4.90 6.63
CA SER A 120 -14.30 3.44 6.72
C SER A 120 -12.93 2.92 6.26
N GLY A 121 -12.34 3.50 5.22
CA GLY A 121 -10.93 3.28 4.86
C GLY A 121 -9.96 3.73 5.96
N ALA A 122 -10.20 4.88 6.61
CA ALA A 122 -9.30 5.41 7.65
C ALA A 122 -9.34 4.58 8.94
N ILE A 123 -10.54 4.13 9.31
CA ILE A 123 -10.77 3.17 10.39
C ILE A 123 -9.96 1.89 10.12
N ARG A 124 -10.04 1.33 8.91
CA ARG A 124 -9.27 0.12 8.54
C ARG A 124 -7.76 0.36 8.63
N GLU A 125 -7.24 1.46 8.07
CA GLU A 125 -5.82 1.78 8.15
C GLU A 125 -5.33 1.83 9.60
N TYR A 126 -6.11 2.48 10.47
CA TYR A 126 -5.78 2.63 11.88
C TYR A 126 -5.85 1.30 12.63
N LEU A 127 -6.96 0.56 12.53
CA LEU A 127 -7.17 -0.69 13.26
C LEU A 127 -6.18 -1.78 12.83
N VAL A 128 -5.86 -1.88 11.54
CA VAL A 128 -4.82 -2.79 11.04
C VAL A 128 -3.46 -2.45 11.61
N SER A 129 -3.14 -1.15 11.71
CA SER A 129 -1.88 -0.71 12.31
C SER A 129 -1.81 -1.07 13.79
N ARG A 130 -2.89 -0.84 14.55
CA ARG A 130 -2.97 -1.25 15.97
C ARG A 130 -2.90 -2.77 16.13
N TYR A 131 -3.52 -3.53 15.22
CA TYR A 131 -3.49 -4.99 15.22
C TYR A 131 -2.07 -5.52 15.00
N LEU A 132 -1.39 -5.05 13.96
CA LEU A 132 -0.02 -5.48 13.65
C LEU A 132 0.96 -5.05 14.73
N GLU A 133 0.81 -3.86 15.30
CA GLU A 133 1.59 -3.43 16.47
C GLU A 133 1.40 -4.37 17.66
N ALA A 134 0.15 -4.70 18.02
CA ALA A 134 -0.13 -5.64 19.11
C ALA A 134 0.39 -7.06 18.83
N ARG A 135 0.52 -7.46 17.56
CA ARG A 135 1.16 -8.71 17.14
C ARG A 135 2.70 -8.64 17.14
N GLY A 136 3.32 -7.48 17.39
CA GLY A 136 4.78 -7.29 17.27
C GLY A 136 5.26 -7.28 15.82
N GLN A 137 4.43 -6.81 14.91
CA GLN A 137 4.66 -6.76 13.47
C GLN A 137 4.38 -5.38 12.86
N GLY A 138 4.38 -4.31 13.64
CA GLY A 138 4.09 -2.96 13.14
C GLY A 138 5.10 -2.47 12.08
N GLU A 139 6.31 -3.00 12.07
CA GLU A 139 7.39 -2.61 11.16
C GLU A 139 7.24 -3.17 9.73
N VAL A 140 6.32 -4.10 9.48
CA VAL A 140 6.11 -4.66 8.13
C VAL A 140 5.25 -3.75 7.25
N ILE A 141 4.66 -2.71 7.83
CA ILE A 141 3.83 -1.72 7.15
C ILE A 141 4.40 -0.32 7.37
N VAL A 142 3.94 0.64 6.58
CA VAL A 142 4.00 2.06 6.94
C VAL A 142 2.80 2.33 7.85
N PRO A 143 2.99 2.47 9.18
CA PRO A 143 1.88 2.47 10.12
C PRO A 143 1.02 3.73 10.00
N CYS A 144 -0.28 3.55 10.20
CA CYS A 144 -1.20 4.64 10.52
C CYS A 144 -1.02 5.00 12.01
N GLU A 145 -0.37 6.13 12.25
CA GLU A 145 -0.05 6.65 13.59
C GLU A 145 -1.25 7.37 14.21
N GLY A 146 -2.14 7.89 13.38
CA GLY A 146 -3.36 8.55 13.83
C GLY A 146 -4.31 8.85 12.70
N VAL A 147 -5.49 9.34 13.09
CA VAL A 147 -6.57 9.73 12.19
C VAL A 147 -7.18 11.04 12.66
N ALA A 148 -7.84 11.75 11.77
CA ALA A 148 -8.68 12.90 12.11
C ALA A 148 -9.95 12.90 11.29
N PHE A 149 -11.05 13.41 11.85
CA PHE A 149 -12.34 13.43 11.17
C PHE A 149 -12.98 14.81 11.21
N ARG A 150 -13.87 15.06 10.26
CA ARG A 150 -14.78 16.20 10.30
C ARG A 150 -16.09 15.85 9.61
N PRO A 151 -17.19 16.55 9.91
CA PRO A 151 -18.43 16.40 9.16
C PRO A 151 -18.25 16.77 7.68
N LEU A 152 -18.96 16.07 6.79
CA LEU A 152 -19.03 16.48 5.39
C LEU A 152 -19.86 17.76 5.26
N PRO A 153 -19.40 18.74 4.46
CA PRO A 153 -20.23 19.85 4.07
C PRO A 153 -21.54 19.35 3.46
N ALA A 154 -22.69 19.92 3.85
CA ALA A 154 -24.01 19.41 3.50
C ALA A 154 -24.21 19.23 1.97
N THR A 155 -23.74 20.20 1.18
CA THR A 155 -23.79 20.18 -0.29
C THR A 155 -22.96 19.05 -0.87
N PHE A 156 -21.73 18.86 -0.37
CA PHE A 156 -20.84 17.79 -0.80
C PHE A 156 -21.39 16.42 -0.42
N GLY A 157 -21.82 16.24 0.83
CA GLY A 157 -22.42 14.97 1.29
C GLY A 157 -23.66 14.58 0.48
N ALA A 158 -24.50 15.54 0.07
CA ALA A 158 -25.64 15.27 -0.80
C ALA A 158 -25.19 14.79 -2.19
N ALA A 159 -24.19 15.44 -2.80
CA ALA A 159 -23.63 15.05 -4.08
C ALA A 159 -22.98 13.66 -4.04
N LEU A 160 -22.22 13.37 -2.99
CA LEU A 160 -21.57 12.07 -2.75
C LEU A 160 -22.60 10.94 -2.68
N ARG A 161 -23.63 11.09 -1.83
CA ARG A 161 -24.70 10.09 -1.68
C ARG A 161 -25.48 9.88 -2.98
N ALA A 162 -25.74 10.94 -3.73
CA ALA A 162 -26.38 10.84 -5.04
C ALA A 162 -25.50 10.10 -6.05
N HIS A 163 -24.19 10.35 -6.04
CA HIS A 163 -23.25 9.66 -6.91
C HIS A 163 -23.13 8.18 -6.57
N ALA A 164 -22.95 7.82 -5.29
CA ALA A 164 -22.88 6.44 -4.84
C ALA A 164 -24.15 5.65 -5.20
N LYS A 165 -25.33 6.26 -5.00
CA LYS A 165 -26.62 5.68 -5.43
C LYS A 165 -26.67 5.41 -6.93
N ARG A 166 -26.18 6.33 -7.78
CA ARG A 166 -26.12 6.13 -9.23
C ARG A 166 -25.16 5.01 -9.64
N ALA A 167 -24.06 4.87 -8.91
CA ALA A 167 -23.08 3.81 -9.13
C ALA A 167 -23.49 2.45 -8.54
N GLY A 168 -24.61 2.38 -7.80
CA GLY A 168 -25.04 1.16 -7.11
C GLY A 168 -24.18 0.78 -5.91
N VAL A 169 -23.40 1.73 -5.38
CA VAL A 169 -22.49 1.55 -4.24
C VAL A 169 -23.21 1.93 -2.95
N ARG A 170 -23.12 1.06 -1.93
CA ARG A 170 -23.62 1.35 -0.58
C ARG A 170 -22.51 1.97 0.25
N LEU A 171 -22.72 3.21 0.70
CA LEU A 171 -21.82 3.87 1.67
C LEU A 171 -22.13 3.38 3.09
N ALA A 172 -21.10 3.26 3.92
CA ALA A 172 -21.30 3.14 5.36
C ALA A 172 -21.91 4.44 5.92
N PRO A 173 -22.65 4.39 7.05
CA PRO A 173 -23.16 5.60 7.71
C PRO A 173 -22.07 6.65 7.98
N ALA A 174 -20.88 6.23 8.43
CA ALA A 174 -19.74 7.11 8.63
C ALA A 174 -19.34 7.83 7.33
N ASP A 175 -19.16 7.09 6.24
CA ASP A 175 -18.77 7.60 4.91
C ASP A 175 -19.79 8.56 4.32
N ALA A 176 -21.07 8.36 4.64
CA ALA A 176 -22.15 9.23 4.20
C ALA A 176 -22.19 10.58 4.94
N ARG A 177 -21.43 10.72 6.04
CA ARG A 177 -21.54 11.83 7.00
C ARG A 177 -20.23 12.56 7.27
N MET A 178 -19.09 11.89 7.17
CA MET A 178 -17.78 12.42 7.57
C MET A 178 -16.73 12.26 6.47
N GLN A 179 -15.64 13.02 6.60
CA GLN A 179 -14.39 12.82 5.87
C GLN A 179 -13.27 12.59 6.88
N ALA A 180 -12.27 11.80 6.49
CA ALA A 180 -11.12 11.51 7.33
C ALA A 180 -9.81 12.10 6.80
N LEU A 181 -8.81 12.14 7.68
CA LEU A 181 -7.39 12.14 7.35
C LEU A 181 -6.74 10.91 8.00
N THR A 182 -5.72 10.36 7.36
CA THR A 182 -4.79 9.42 8.01
C THR A 182 -3.38 9.98 8.02
N PHE A 183 -2.66 9.74 9.12
CA PHE A 183 -1.30 10.21 9.35
C PHE A 183 -0.34 9.02 9.40
N LYS A 184 0.70 9.09 8.57
CA LYS A 184 1.76 8.07 8.47
C LYS A 184 3.13 8.73 8.51
N PRO A 185 4.20 8.02 8.88
CA PRO A 185 5.56 8.54 8.72
C PRO A 185 5.88 8.71 7.23
N GLY A 186 6.47 9.85 6.87
CA GLY A 186 6.77 10.24 5.48
C GLY A 186 8.14 9.78 4.95
N GLY A 187 8.85 8.93 5.70
CA GLY A 187 10.18 8.42 5.36
C GLY A 187 10.14 7.14 4.52
N PHE A 188 9.46 7.19 3.36
CA PHE A 188 9.42 6.07 2.41
C PHE A 188 9.28 6.58 0.97
N ALA A 189 9.65 5.75 0.01
CA ALA A 189 9.29 5.90 -1.40
C ALA A 189 8.87 4.53 -1.96
N ARG A 190 8.13 4.53 -3.07
CA ARG A 190 7.67 3.32 -3.77
C ARG A 190 8.58 3.00 -4.94
N TRP A 191 8.63 1.74 -5.35
CA TRP A 191 9.28 1.33 -6.60
C TRP A 191 8.80 2.15 -7.81
N SER A 192 7.50 2.42 -7.87
CA SER A 192 6.86 3.18 -8.94
C SER A 192 7.31 4.65 -9.01
N ASN A 193 7.82 5.25 -7.93
CA ASN A 193 8.39 6.59 -7.96
C ASN A 193 9.68 6.63 -8.78
N PHE A 194 10.53 5.61 -8.63
CA PHE A 194 11.79 5.52 -9.35
C PHE A 194 11.59 5.13 -10.81
N VAL A 195 10.61 4.27 -11.09
CA VAL A 195 10.20 3.97 -12.48
C VAL A 195 9.74 5.26 -13.16
N TRP A 196 8.99 6.10 -12.45
CA TRP A 196 8.56 7.39 -12.98
C TRP A 196 9.75 8.29 -13.28
N PHE A 197 10.69 8.43 -12.32
CA PHE A 197 11.88 9.27 -12.50
C PHE A 197 12.75 8.80 -13.67
N ALA A 198 13.11 7.51 -13.73
CA ALA A 198 13.93 6.98 -14.82
C ALA A 198 13.30 7.19 -16.21
N THR A 199 11.96 7.26 -16.27
CA THR A 199 11.22 7.51 -17.51
C THR A 199 11.22 9.00 -17.90
N HIS A 200 11.04 9.90 -16.94
CA HIS A 200 10.76 11.32 -17.21
C HIS A 200 11.93 12.27 -16.90
N GLY A 201 13.00 11.80 -16.25
CA GLY A 201 14.19 12.59 -15.96
C GLY A 201 14.88 13.07 -17.24
N PHE A 202 15.55 14.22 -17.15
CA PHE A 202 16.25 14.84 -18.27
C PHE A 202 17.69 14.34 -18.40
N GLY A 203 18.25 13.78 -17.32
CA GLY A 203 19.60 13.21 -17.31
C GLY A 203 20.68 14.22 -16.94
N ASP A 204 20.30 15.31 -16.28
CA ASP A 204 21.24 16.26 -15.70
C ASP A 204 22.00 15.61 -14.53
N LEU A 205 23.26 16.02 -14.33
CA LEU A 205 24.13 15.43 -13.31
C LEU A 205 23.50 15.53 -11.91
N ASP A 206 22.95 16.70 -11.57
CA ASP A 206 22.31 16.94 -10.28
C ASP A 206 21.07 16.06 -10.08
N GLU A 207 20.28 15.81 -11.13
CA GLU A 207 19.12 14.92 -11.06
C GLU A 207 19.53 13.48 -10.78
N VAL A 208 20.59 13.01 -11.45
CA VAL A 208 21.11 11.64 -11.27
C VAL A 208 21.72 11.45 -9.88
N ILE A 209 22.45 12.45 -9.36
CA ILE A 209 22.98 12.43 -7.99
C ILE A 209 21.82 12.35 -6.99
N ARG A 210 20.80 13.21 -7.12
CA ARG A 210 19.64 13.20 -6.22
C ARG A 210 18.88 11.88 -6.28
N MET A 211 18.71 11.29 -7.48
CA MET A 211 18.12 9.97 -7.63
C MET A 211 18.93 8.91 -6.84
N GLY A 212 20.25 8.89 -6.99
CA GLY A 212 21.10 7.94 -6.29
C GLY A 212 20.96 8.04 -4.77
N LEU A 213 21.05 9.27 -4.24
CA LEU A 213 20.91 9.54 -2.80
C LEU A 213 19.52 9.10 -2.29
N ALA A 214 18.47 9.41 -3.03
CA ALA A 214 17.11 9.05 -2.66
C ALA A 214 16.88 7.54 -2.72
N LEU A 215 17.42 6.85 -3.73
CA LEU A 215 17.38 5.38 -3.81
C LEU A 215 18.02 4.74 -2.58
N ARG A 216 19.23 5.19 -2.23
CA ARG A 216 19.96 4.67 -1.07
C ARG A 216 19.19 4.90 0.22
N HIS A 217 18.69 6.13 0.43
CA HIS A 217 17.96 6.48 1.64
C HIS A 217 16.65 5.71 1.79
N PHE A 218 15.83 5.61 0.74
CA PHE A 218 14.50 4.99 0.86
C PHE A 218 14.54 3.46 0.81
N ALA A 219 15.61 2.87 0.29
CA ALA A 219 15.81 1.42 0.35
C ALA A 219 16.38 0.95 1.70
N ASP A 220 17.08 1.84 2.42
CA ASP A 220 17.52 1.60 3.80
C ASP A 220 17.36 2.88 4.63
N PRO A 221 16.16 3.13 5.20
CA PRO A 221 15.90 4.32 6.00
C PRO A 221 16.75 4.41 7.28
N SER A 222 17.39 3.32 7.69
CA SER A 222 18.28 3.27 8.86
C SER A 222 19.71 3.69 8.53
N ALA A 223 20.10 3.65 7.25
CA ALA A 223 21.42 4.06 6.81
C ALA A 223 21.59 5.57 6.99
N THR A 224 22.74 5.98 7.53
CA THR A 224 23.16 7.37 7.46
C THR A 224 23.32 7.76 5.99
N VAL A 225 22.73 8.88 5.58
CA VAL A 225 22.89 9.41 4.23
C VAL A 225 24.34 9.86 4.08
N ASP A 226 25.14 9.04 3.42
CA ASP A 226 26.53 9.31 3.06
C ASP A 226 26.61 9.45 1.53
N PRO A 227 26.81 10.68 1.01
CA PRO A 227 26.96 10.91 -0.42
C PRO A 227 28.12 10.13 -1.06
N ASP A 228 29.20 9.89 -0.31
CA ASP A 228 30.37 9.18 -0.81
C ASP A 228 30.13 7.66 -0.90
N ALA A 229 29.16 7.14 -0.14
CA ALA A 229 28.75 5.74 -0.17
C ALA A 229 27.70 5.43 -1.27
N CYS A 230 27.25 6.42 -2.02
CA CYS A 230 26.19 6.29 -3.02
C CYS A 230 26.69 5.74 -4.36
N THR A 231 27.27 4.53 -4.37
CA THR A 231 27.75 3.88 -5.58
C THR A 231 26.65 3.09 -6.30
N PRO A 232 26.78 2.82 -7.62
CA PRO A 232 25.84 1.96 -8.35
C PRO A 232 25.64 0.59 -7.71
N SER A 233 26.74 -0.05 -7.26
CA SER A 233 26.68 -1.36 -6.60
C SER A 233 25.96 -1.31 -5.25
N ALA A 234 26.17 -0.26 -4.46
CA ALA A 234 25.48 -0.08 -3.19
C ALA A 234 23.97 0.11 -3.38
N ILE A 235 23.55 0.85 -4.43
CA ILE A 235 22.14 1.01 -4.79
C ILE A 235 21.52 -0.33 -5.19
N VAL A 236 22.18 -1.07 -6.08
CA VAL A 236 21.68 -2.38 -6.53
C VAL A 236 21.55 -3.36 -5.36
N ALA A 237 22.55 -3.41 -4.48
CA ALA A 237 22.50 -4.24 -3.27
C ALA A 237 21.36 -3.84 -2.31
N SER A 238 21.11 -2.53 -2.16
CA SER A 238 19.96 -2.04 -1.38
C SER A 238 18.61 -2.45 -1.98
N LEU A 239 18.47 -2.37 -3.30
CA LEU A 239 17.25 -2.80 -3.99
C LEU A 239 17.03 -4.31 -3.89
N ASP A 240 18.09 -5.12 -3.91
CA ASP A 240 18.00 -6.56 -3.65
C ASP A 240 17.58 -6.85 -2.20
N ALA A 241 18.21 -6.19 -1.23
CA ALA A 241 17.84 -6.29 0.18
C ALA A 241 16.35 -5.92 0.41
N ALA A 242 15.85 -4.93 -0.30
CA ALA A 242 14.45 -4.53 -0.29
C ALA A 242 13.49 -5.60 -0.84
N VAL A 243 13.89 -6.29 -1.92
CA VAL A 243 13.11 -7.42 -2.45
C VAL A 243 13.09 -8.57 -1.45
N ALA A 244 14.23 -8.89 -0.85
CA ALA A 244 14.31 -9.89 0.21
C ALA A 244 13.46 -9.52 1.43
N GLN A 245 13.44 -8.24 1.82
CA GLN A 245 12.58 -7.75 2.90
C GLN A 245 11.10 -7.84 2.53
N THR A 246 10.74 -7.51 1.29
CA THR A 246 9.37 -7.65 0.79
C THR A 246 8.91 -9.10 0.91
N ARG A 247 9.70 -10.08 0.41
CA ARG A 247 9.41 -11.52 0.56
C ARG A 247 9.20 -11.93 2.02
N ARG A 248 10.05 -11.46 2.95
CA ARG A 248 9.89 -11.73 4.39
C ARG A 248 8.59 -11.13 4.94
N ASN A 249 8.28 -9.89 4.59
CA ASN A 249 7.08 -9.20 5.04
C ASN A 249 5.80 -9.91 4.54
N PHE A 250 5.81 -10.48 3.33
CA PHE A 250 4.71 -11.32 2.84
C PHE A 250 4.44 -12.54 3.71
N GLY A 251 5.49 -13.26 4.12
CA GLY A 251 5.33 -14.33 5.09
C GLY A 251 4.63 -13.85 6.36
N ARG A 252 5.03 -12.68 6.86
CA ARG A 252 4.45 -12.11 8.08
C ARG A 252 3.01 -11.64 7.91
N PHE A 253 2.64 -11.07 6.76
CA PHE A 253 1.25 -10.72 6.46
C PHE A 253 0.35 -11.97 6.43
N PHE A 254 0.86 -13.04 5.82
CA PHE A 254 0.17 -14.32 5.79
C PHE A 254 -0.02 -14.88 7.22
N ASP A 255 1.04 -14.90 8.02
CA ASP A 255 1.01 -15.35 9.41
C ASP A 255 0.09 -14.49 10.30
N ALA A 256 -0.07 -13.21 9.95
CA ALA A 256 -1.00 -12.29 10.62
C ALA A 256 -2.45 -12.43 10.13
N GLY A 257 -2.71 -13.17 9.05
CA GLY A 257 -4.03 -13.28 8.44
C GLY A 257 -4.50 -11.98 7.80
N ILE A 258 -3.62 -11.27 7.09
CA ILE A 258 -3.98 -10.02 6.39
C ILE A 258 -3.81 -10.20 4.89
N TYR A 259 -4.92 -10.06 4.18
CA TYR A 259 -4.96 -10.01 2.72
C TYR A 259 -5.10 -8.56 2.28
N TRP A 260 -4.20 -8.03 1.44
CA TRP A 260 -4.13 -6.58 1.17
C TRP A 260 -4.94 -6.08 -0.05
N GLY A 261 -5.42 -6.97 -0.93
CA GLY A 261 -6.29 -6.62 -2.07
C GLY A 261 -5.67 -5.77 -3.20
N SER A 262 -4.59 -5.03 -2.96
CA SER A 262 -3.95 -4.14 -3.95
C SER A 262 -2.44 -3.98 -3.72
N PHE A 263 -1.63 -4.77 -4.43
CA PHE A 263 -0.17 -4.82 -4.22
C PHE A 263 0.68 -4.05 -5.23
N THR A 264 0.22 -3.91 -6.47
CA THR A 264 1.08 -3.59 -7.62
C THR A 264 1.78 -2.23 -7.55
N ASN A 265 1.24 -1.26 -6.81
CA ASN A 265 1.79 0.09 -6.64
C ASN A 265 2.07 0.49 -5.19
N ASN A 266 1.89 -0.42 -4.22
CA ASN A 266 1.86 -0.10 -2.80
C ASN A 266 3.03 -0.66 -1.98
N ALA A 267 3.96 -1.35 -2.64
CA ALA A 267 5.23 -1.75 -2.05
C ALA A 267 6.22 -0.58 -2.01
N THR A 268 6.73 -0.29 -0.81
CA THR A 268 7.80 0.68 -0.61
C THR A 268 9.17 0.08 -0.95
N LEU A 269 10.17 0.94 -1.10
CA LEU A 269 11.56 0.55 -1.37
C LEU A 269 12.24 -0.13 -0.21
N ASP A 270 11.72 -0.08 1.01
CA ASP A 270 12.25 -0.84 2.15
C ASP A 270 11.43 -2.11 2.43
N GLY A 271 10.50 -2.44 1.53
CA GLY A 271 9.67 -3.64 1.59
C GLY A 271 8.44 -3.53 2.50
N ARG A 272 8.20 -2.38 3.15
CA ARG A 272 6.95 -2.15 3.89
C ARG A 272 5.77 -1.99 2.94
N PHE A 273 4.59 -2.41 3.40
CA PHE A 273 3.33 -2.17 2.69
C PHE A 273 2.66 -0.88 3.16
N LEU A 274 2.13 -0.08 2.23
CA LEU A 274 1.70 1.29 2.53
C LEU A 274 0.18 1.50 2.57
N ASP A 275 -0.58 0.89 1.67
CA ASP A 275 -1.97 1.29 1.40
C ASP A 275 -2.95 0.39 2.14
N LEU A 276 -3.37 0.83 3.33
CA LEU A 276 -3.98 -0.05 4.33
C LEU A 276 -5.52 0.03 4.33
N GLU A 277 -6.11 0.58 3.28
CA GLU A 277 -7.56 0.87 3.22
C GLU A 277 -8.41 -0.36 2.89
N LEU A 278 -7.85 -1.29 2.11
CA LEU A 278 -8.57 -2.43 1.55
C LEU A 278 -8.24 -3.80 2.15
N PRO A 279 -7.64 -3.94 3.35
CA PRO A 279 -7.30 -5.26 3.83
C PRO A 279 -8.54 -6.05 4.21
N THR A 280 -8.50 -7.34 3.90
CA THR A 280 -9.40 -8.34 4.49
C THR A 280 -8.71 -8.94 5.73
N LEU A 281 -9.37 -8.84 6.88
CA LEU A 281 -8.84 -9.25 8.18
C LEU A 281 -9.29 -10.67 8.54
N LEU A 282 -8.47 -11.65 8.19
CA LEU A 282 -8.65 -13.07 8.57
C LEU A 282 -8.09 -13.36 9.97
N ALA A 283 -7.14 -12.54 10.43
CA ALA A 283 -6.47 -12.56 11.74
C ALA A 283 -5.63 -13.82 12.09
N GLU A 284 -5.63 -14.81 11.20
CA GLU A 284 -4.81 -16.02 11.27
C GLU A 284 -4.50 -16.57 9.86
N PRO A 285 -3.43 -17.37 9.70
CA PRO A 285 -3.10 -17.98 8.43
C PRO A 285 -4.12 -19.07 8.08
N MET A 286 -4.60 -19.05 6.85
CA MET A 286 -5.55 -20.03 6.32
C MET A 286 -5.46 -20.04 4.79
N VAL A 287 -5.99 -21.09 4.16
CA VAL A 287 -6.08 -21.18 2.71
C VAL A 287 -7.52 -20.92 2.29
N VAL A 288 -7.79 -19.69 1.85
CA VAL A 288 -9.12 -19.25 1.42
C VAL A 288 -9.04 -18.56 0.07
N ALA A 289 -10.04 -18.78 -0.77
CA ALA A 289 -10.26 -17.98 -1.97
C ALA A 289 -11.26 -16.87 -1.66
N LEU A 290 -10.92 -15.66 -2.08
CA LEU A 290 -11.74 -14.45 -1.94
C LEU A 290 -12.33 -14.08 -3.30
N ALA A 291 -13.63 -13.76 -3.34
CA ALA A 291 -14.31 -13.32 -4.56
C ALA A 291 -15.43 -12.32 -4.27
N PRO A 292 -15.84 -11.48 -5.25
CA PRO A 292 -17.02 -10.64 -5.10
C PRO A 292 -18.32 -11.45 -4.83
N HIS A 293 -19.14 -11.00 -3.88
CA HIS A 293 -20.32 -11.68 -3.32
C HIS A 293 -21.45 -11.99 -4.32
N GLN A 294 -21.43 -11.37 -5.51
CA GLN A 294 -22.44 -11.64 -6.55
C GLN A 294 -22.34 -13.05 -7.16
N LYS A 295 -21.32 -13.84 -6.80
CA LYS A 295 -21.19 -15.23 -7.24
C LYS A 295 -21.84 -16.22 -6.27
N ARG A 296 -22.69 -17.09 -6.83
CA ARG A 296 -23.16 -18.33 -6.18
C ARG A 296 -22.10 -19.43 -6.36
N THR A 297 -22.12 -20.41 -5.45
CA THR A 297 -21.28 -21.61 -5.42
C THR A 297 -21.13 -22.28 -6.80
N GLY A 298 -19.94 -22.81 -7.12
CA GLY A 298 -19.66 -23.56 -8.35
C GLY A 298 -18.16 -23.77 -8.61
N LEU A 299 -17.84 -24.68 -9.55
CA LEU A 299 -16.47 -25.02 -9.97
C LEU A 299 -15.64 -23.76 -10.29
N SER A 300 -14.50 -23.61 -9.62
CA SER A 300 -13.52 -22.57 -9.95
C SER A 300 -12.41 -23.16 -10.80
N VAL A 301 -12.05 -22.45 -11.87
CA VAL A 301 -10.76 -22.62 -12.53
C VAL A 301 -9.80 -21.68 -11.81
N CYS A 302 -8.75 -22.21 -11.18
CA CYS A 302 -7.82 -21.42 -10.35
C CYS A 302 -7.10 -20.29 -11.08
N THR A 303 -7.14 -20.28 -12.43
CA THR A 303 -6.58 -19.23 -13.29
C THR A 303 -7.59 -18.14 -13.67
N ALA A 304 -8.85 -18.24 -13.24
CA ALA A 304 -9.85 -17.21 -13.52
C ALA A 304 -9.59 -15.97 -12.65
N PRO A 305 -9.57 -14.75 -13.21
CA PRO A 305 -9.22 -13.49 -12.52
C PRO A 305 -10.20 -13.05 -11.43
N ILE A 306 -11.11 -13.94 -11.02
CA ILE A 306 -12.25 -13.63 -10.16
C ILE A 306 -12.07 -14.18 -8.74
N TYR A 307 -11.16 -15.15 -8.55
CA TYR A 307 -10.80 -15.66 -7.23
C TYR A 307 -9.35 -15.29 -6.92
N GLN A 308 -9.13 -14.64 -5.79
CA GLN A 308 -7.79 -14.37 -5.26
C GLN A 308 -7.56 -15.27 -4.05
N TRP A 309 -6.58 -16.16 -4.14
CA TRP A 309 -6.22 -17.06 -3.05
C TRP A 309 -5.32 -16.34 -2.06
N PHE A 310 -5.67 -16.38 -0.78
CA PHE A 310 -4.85 -15.80 0.28
C PHE A 310 -3.53 -16.57 0.42
N GLY A 311 -2.42 -15.82 0.41
CA GLY A 311 -1.05 -16.31 0.32
C GLY A 311 -0.47 -16.23 -1.10
N ALA A 312 -1.32 -16.27 -2.14
CA ALA A 312 -0.88 -16.20 -3.53
C ALA A 312 -0.35 -14.82 -3.93
N GLU A 313 -0.62 -13.78 -3.13
CA GLU A 313 -0.16 -12.42 -3.45
C GLU A 313 1.36 -12.29 -3.44
N LEU A 314 2.06 -13.26 -2.84
CA LEU A 314 3.52 -13.40 -2.97
C LEU A 314 3.95 -13.50 -4.45
N VAL A 315 3.21 -14.27 -5.26
CA VAL A 315 3.50 -14.47 -6.70
C VAL A 315 3.22 -13.17 -7.46
N ASP A 316 2.11 -12.51 -7.15
CA ASP A 316 1.77 -11.22 -7.77
C ASP A 316 2.80 -10.15 -7.44
N ALA A 317 3.28 -10.12 -6.21
CA ALA A 317 4.32 -9.20 -5.76
C ALA A 317 5.67 -9.48 -6.43
N ALA A 318 6.09 -10.75 -6.51
CA ALA A 318 7.31 -11.14 -7.20
C ALA A 318 7.25 -10.71 -8.68
N ALA A 319 6.13 -10.96 -9.35
CA ALA A 319 5.93 -10.56 -10.74
C ALA A 319 5.82 -9.04 -10.93
N ALA A 320 5.23 -8.31 -9.98
CA ALA A 320 5.21 -6.84 -10.00
C ALA A 320 6.62 -6.24 -9.82
N LEU A 321 7.42 -6.77 -8.89
CA LEU A 321 8.81 -6.38 -8.67
C LEU A 321 9.68 -6.70 -9.89
N ALA A 322 9.54 -7.89 -10.48
CA ALA A 322 10.19 -8.26 -11.73
C ALA A 322 9.93 -7.25 -12.86
N ALA A 323 8.66 -6.84 -13.03
CA ALA A 323 8.31 -5.84 -14.03
C ALA A 323 8.89 -4.45 -13.69
N CYS A 324 8.89 -4.05 -12.42
CA CYS A 324 9.51 -2.81 -11.96
C CYS A 324 11.02 -2.79 -12.26
N VAL A 325 11.74 -3.86 -11.91
CA VAL A 325 13.18 -3.99 -12.17
C VAL A 325 13.48 -3.97 -13.67
N ALA A 326 12.73 -4.74 -14.47
CA ALA A 326 12.89 -4.76 -15.92
C ALA A 326 12.68 -3.36 -16.54
N ARG A 327 11.65 -2.64 -16.07
CA ARG A 327 11.35 -1.28 -16.52
C ARG A 327 12.41 -0.29 -16.07
N LEU A 328 12.87 -0.37 -14.83
CA LEU A 328 13.98 0.46 -14.30
C LEU A 328 15.22 0.28 -15.16
N ARG A 329 15.63 -0.97 -15.40
CA ARG A 329 16.79 -1.30 -16.23
C ARG A 329 16.69 -0.67 -17.61
N GLN A 330 15.56 -0.88 -18.30
CA GLN A 330 15.32 -0.30 -19.61
C GLN A 330 15.45 1.23 -19.57
N ARG A 331 14.76 1.87 -18.64
CA ARG A 331 14.67 3.34 -18.58
C ARG A 331 15.96 4.00 -18.13
N LEU A 332 16.74 3.37 -17.26
CA LEU A 332 18.09 3.82 -16.90
C LEU A 332 19.06 3.71 -18.08
N GLY A 333 18.94 2.66 -18.90
CA GLY A 333 19.67 2.55 -20.17
C GLY A 333 19.36 3.73 -21.10
N GLU A 334 18.07 3.98 -21.38
CA GLU A 334 17.61 5.10 -22.20
C GLU A 334 17.96 6.48 -21.60
N LEU A 335 17.93 6.62 -20.27
CA LEU A 335 18.35 7.84 -19.57
C LEU A 335 19.85 8.07 -19.76
N SER A 336 20.68 7.01 -19.70
CA SER A 336 22.12 7.13 -19.88
C SER A 336 22.52 7.66 -21.25
N GLU A 337 21.73 7.39 -22.29
CA GLU A 337 21.93 7.90 -23.66
C GLU A 337 21.61 9.39 -23.80
N ARG A 338 20.77 9.92 -22.90
CA ARG A 338 20.33 11.33 -22.88
C ARG A 338 21.14 12.18 -21.92
N CYS A 339 21.86 11.58 -20.98
CA CYS A 339 22.69 12.29 -20.01
C CYS A 339 23.72 13.18 -20.70
N VAL A 340 23.72 14.48 -20.35
CA VAL A 340 24.69 15.45 -20.88
C VAL A 340 26.09 15.19 -20.31
N HIS A 341 26.17 14.78 -19.05
CA HIS A 341 27.45 14.56 -18.35
C HIS A 341 27.90 13.08 -18.42
N PRO A 342 29.16 12.79 -18.81
CA PRO A 342 29.66 11.41 -18.94
C PRO A 342 29.56 10.59 -17.64
N SER A 343 29.82 11.20 -16.48
CA SER A 343 29.68 10.49 -15.19
C SER A 343 28.24 10.13 -14.87
N ALA A 344 27.27 10.98 -15.24
CA ALA A 344 25.85 10.68 -15.06
C ALA A 344 25.42 9.53 -15.97
N ALA A 345 25.87 9.53 -17.23
CA ALA A 345 25.65 8.44 -18.17
C ALA A 345 26.24 7.12 -17.66
N SER A 346 27.51 7.15 -17.21
CA SER A 346 28.20 5.98 -16.68
C SER A 346 27.53 5.44 -15.42
N PHE A 347 27.06 6.31 -14.53
CA PHE A 347 26.36 5.94 -13.31
C PHE A 347 25.03 5.22 -13.60
N CYS A 348 24.17 5.81 -14.45
CA CYS A 348 22.90 5.19 -14.86
C CYS A 348 23.12 3.83 -15.54
N ARG A 349 24.13 3.73 -16.41
CA ARG A 349 24.49 2.47 -17.09
C ARG A 349 24.95 1.41 -16.11
N ALA A 350 25.83 1.76 -15.17
CA ALA A 350 26.33 0.82 -14.16
C ALA A 350 25.20 0.29 -13.26
N ILE A 351 24.21 1.13 -12.92
CA ILE A 351 23.01 0.65 -12.21
C ILE A 351 22.21 -0.32 -13.09
N ALA A 352 21.96 0.03 -14.37
CA ALA A 352 21.21 -0.83 -15.27
C ALA A 352 21.89 -2.20 -15.48
N GLU A 353 23.22 -2.22 -15.61
CA GLU A 353 24.03 -3.44 -15.70
C GLU A 353 23.97 -4.25 -14.40
N GLY A 354 24.18 -3.61 -13.24
CA GLY A 354 24.10 -4.28 -11.94
C GLY A 354 22.72 -4.86 -11.65
N LEU A 355 21.64 -4.18 -12.07
CA LEU A 355 20.28 -4.72 -12.01
C LEU A 355 20.14 -5.96 -12.90
N ALA A 356 20.74 -5.97 -14.09
CA ALA A 356 20.67 -7.12 -14.99
C ALA A 356 21.41 -8.34 -14.43
N GLU A 357 22.55 -8.12 -13.78
CA GLU A 357 23.35 -9.16 -13.14
C GLU A 357 22.65 -9.72 -11.88
N THR A 358 22.20 -8.83 -10.99
CA THR A 358 21.63 -9.22 -9.69
C THR A 358 20.25 -9.86 -9.84
N PHE A 359 19.39 -9.31 -10.70
CA PHE A 359 18.03 -9.79 -10.92
C PHE A 359 17.92 -10.66 -12.17
N GLY A 360 18.90 -11.53 -12.38
CA GLY A 360 18.90 -12.53 -13.45
C GLY A 360 17.85 -13.63 -13.27
N PRO A 361 17.76 -14.60 -14.20
CA PRO A 361 16.74 -15.66 -14.18
C PRO A 361 16.69 -16.50 -12.89
N GLU A 362 17.81 -16.63 -12.18
CA GLU A 362 17.93 -17.39 -10.92
C GLU A 362 17.47 -16.57 -9.68
N HIS A 363 17.22 -15.28 -9.85
CA HIS A 363 16.78 -14.42 -8.75
C HIS A 363 15.35 -14.79 -8.31
N TRP A 364 15.05 -14.64 -7.02
CA TRP A 364 13.74 -15.01 -6.45
C TRP A 364 12.53 -14.44 -7.21
N ILE A 365 12.61 -13.23 -7.77
CA ILE A 365 11.51 -12.62 -8.56
C ILE A 365 11.25 -13.29 -9.91
N HIS A 366 12.05 -14.31 -10.25
CA HIS A 366 11.91 -15.15 -11.44
C HIS A 366 11.88 -16.66 -11.11
N ASP A 367 12.26 -17.04 -9.89
CA ASP A 367 12.33 -18.43 -9.43
C ASP A 367 10.96 -18.99 -9.01
N ARG A 368 10.23 -19.53 -10.00
CA ARG A 368 8.95 -20.20 -9.79
C ARG A 368 9.04 -21.42 -8.87
N GLN A 369 10.17 -22.14 -8.87
CA GLN A 369 10.35 -23.31 -8.01
C GLN A 369 10.49 -22.89 -6.55
N GLN A 370 11.14 -21.76 -6.28
CA GLN A 370 11.14 -21.18 -4.94
C GLN A 370 9.76 -20.65 -4.54
N TRP A 371 8.98 -20.05 -5.46
CA TRP A 371 7.58 -19.66 -5.15
C TRP A 371 6.71 -20.86 -4.80
N ARG A 372 6.85 -21.95 -5.55
CA ARG A 372 6.15 -23.21 -5.27
C ARG A 372 6.48 -23.71 -3.86
N ARG A 373 7.77 -23.81 -3.53
CA ARG A 373 8.22 -24.20 -2.16
C ARG A 373 7.67 -23.28 -1.09
N ASP A 374 7.79 -21.95 -1.30
CA ASP A 374 7.29 -20.94 -0.38
C ASP A 374 5.78 -21.09 -0.10
N LEU A 375 4.97 -21.39 -1.12
CA LEU A 375 3.53 -21.60 -0.97
C LEU A 375 3.20 -22.94 -0.32
N LEU A 376 3.87 -24.02 -0.69
CA LEU A 376 3.68 -25.34 -0.07
C LEU A 376 3.98 -25.29 1.43
N ASP A 377 5.14 -24.75 1.80
CA ASP A 377 5.56 -24.62 3.21
C ASP A 377 4.54 -23.81 4.04
N ARG A 378 3.83 -22.87 3.40
CA ARG A 378 2.80 -22.05 4.05
C ARG A 378 1.46 -22.74 4.12
N TYR A 379 1.03 -23.44 3.08
CA TYR A 379 -0.30 -24.03 3.00
C TYR A 379 -0.40 -25.35 3.77
N GLU A 380 0.70 -26.09 3.86
CA GLU A 380 0.72 -27.41 4.49
C GLU A 380 0.19 -27.38 5.93
N GLY A 381 -0.86 -28.15 6.17
CA GLY A 381 -1.48 -28.31 7.49
C GLY A 381 -2.34 -27.12 7.96
N LEU A 382 -2.62 -26.13 7.10
CA LEU A 382 -3.49 -25.01 7.46
C LEU A 382 -4.98 -25.28 7.24
N PRO A 383 -5.87 -24.63 8.03
CA PRO A 383 -7.31 -24.64 7.78
C PRO A 383 -7.66 -24.13 6.37
N GLY A 384 -8.69 -24.71 5.75
CA GLY A 384 -9.11 -24.37 4.39
C GLY A 384 -8.25 -24.97 3.26
N CYS A 385 -7.07 -25.51 3.60
CA CYS A 385 -6.19 -26.18 2.65
C CYS A 385 -6.73 -27.58 2.29
N PRO A 386 -6.71 -27.99 1.01
CA PRO A 386 -6.95 -29.39 0.67
C PRO A 386 -5.90 -30.31 1.32
N TYR A 387 -6.20 -31.61 1.44
CA TYR A 387 -5.28 -32.60 2.01
C TYR A 387 -3.94 -32.63 1.25
N ASP A 388 -4.00 -32.40 -0.07
CA ASP A 388 -2.85 -32.19 -0.93
C ASP A 388 -2.86 -30.76 -1.51
N PRO A 389 -1.98 -29.85 -1.06
CA PRO A 389 -1.88 -28.49 -1.59
C PRO A 389 -1.22 -28.41 -2.97
N GLU A 390 -0.54 -29.45 -3.46
CA GLU A 390 0.27 -29.36 -4.69
C GLU A 390 -0.53 -28.90 -5.91
N PRO A 391 -1.72 -29.46 -6.22
CA PRO A 391 -2.48 -29.04 -7.39
C PRO A 391 -2.90 -27.56 -7.32
N LEU A 392 -3.23 -27.07 -6.13
CA LEU A 392 -3.56 -25.65 -5.93
C LEU A 392 -2.31 -24.79 -6.17
N VAL A 393 -1.19 -25.14 -5.56
CA VAL A 393 0.05 -24.37 -5.69
C VAL A 393 0.55 -24.34 -7.13
N ASP A 394 0.55 -25.48 -7.82
CA ASP A 394 0.95 -25.59 -9.23
C ASP A 394 0.09 -24.68 -10.13
N ALA A 395 -1.21 -24.53 -9.80
CA ALA A 395 -2.08 -23.60 -10.49
C ALA A 395 -1.77 -22.13 -10.19
N LEU A 396 -1.41 -21.80 -8.94
CA LEU A 396 -1.08 -20.45 -8.53
C LEU A 396 0.23 -19.95 -9.12
N VAL A 397 1.23 -20.82 -9.27
CA VAL A 397 2.51 -20.47 -9.93
C VAL A 397 2.43 -20.51 -11.47
N GLY A 398 1.30 -20.98 -12.02
CA GLY A 398 1.01 -20.99 -13.45
C GLY A 398 1.55 -22.19 -14.21
N ASP A 399 1.84 -23.29 -13.54
CA ASP A 399 2.38 -24.52 -14.16
C ASP A 399 1.26 -25.39 -14.75
N ALA A 400 0.07 -25.44 -14.13
CA ALA A 400 -1.06 -26.19 -14.66
C ALA A 400 -2.41 -25.58 -14.24
N PRO A 401 -3.41 -25.47 -15.14
CA PRO A 401 -4.75 -25.11 -14.72
C PRO A 401 -5.37 -26.25 -13.91
N VAL A 402 -5.86 -25.97 -12.70
CA VAL A 402 -6.55 -26.95 -11.86
C VAL A 402 -7.98 -26.50 -11.60
N GLN A 403 -8.91 -27.45 -11.71
CA GLN A 403 -10.29 -27.30 -11.28
C GLN A 403 -10.40 -27.76 -9.83
N ILE A 404 -10.75 -26.83 -8.94
CA ILE A 404 -10.93 -27.11 -7.52
C ILE A 404 -12.38 -26.85 -7.15
N ALA A 405 -13.01 -27.83 -6.51
CA ALA A 405 -14.35 -27.69 -5.97
C ALA A 405 -14.29 -26.80 -4.72
N LEU A 406 -15.12 -25.76 -4.71
CA LEU A 406 -15.14 -24.74 -3.68
C LEU A 406 -16.51 -24.66 -3.02
N ARG A 407 -16.52 -24.68 -1.68
CA ARG A 407 -17.70 -24.37 -0.87
C ARG A 407 -17.56 -22.98 -0.29
N ARG A 408 -18.67 -22.26 -0.30
CA ARG A 408 -18.77 -20.96 0.36
C ARG A 408 -18.78 -21.18 1.88
N VAL A 409 -18.02 -20.35 2.58
CA VAL A 409 -18.00 -20.26 4.04
C VAL A 409 -18.27 -18.83 4.45
N GLU A 410 -19.00 -18.63 5.54
CA GLU A 410 -19.24 -17.31 6.12
C GLU A 410 -18.29 -17.11 7.28
N LEU A 411 -17.24 -16.30 7.08
CA LEU A 411 -16.24 -16.00 8.11
C LEU A 411 -16.57 -14.74 8.93
N GLY A 412 -17.70 -14.08 8.64
CA GLY A 412 -18.10 -12.84 9.31
C GLY A 412 -17.20 -11.65 8.99
N LEU A 413 -16.64 -11.62 7.78
CA LEU A 413 -15.75 -10.55 7.34
C LEU A 413 -16.55 -9.29 7.02
N VAL A 414 -16.01 -8.12 7.38
CA VAL A 414 -16.55 -6.85 6.92
C VAL A 414 -16.05 -6.56 5.51
N ASP A 415 -16.95 -6.09 4.66
CA ASP A 415 -16.63 -5.76 3.28
C ASP A 415 -15.53 -4.68 3.22
N PRO A 416 -14.48 -4.85 2.38
CA PRO A 416 -13.53 -3.78 2.10
C PRO A 416 -14.22 -2.65 1.31
N GLU A 417 -13.75 -1.43 1.53
CA GLU A 417 -14.35 -0.22 0.93
C GLU A 417 -14.04 -0.11 -0.58
N PRO A 418 -14.97 0.37 -1.44
CA PRO A 418 -16.36 0.69 -1.19
C PRO A 418 -17.22 -0.55 -1.41
N ALA A 419 -17.52 -1.25 -0.32
CA ALA A 419 -18.46 -2.37 -0.26
C ALA A 419 -18.40 -3.33 -1.47
N ILE A 420 -17.20 -3.75 -1.89
CA ILE A 420 -17.08 -4.95 -2.71
C ILE A 420 -17.25 -6.09 -1.74
N ALA A 421 -18.47 -6.60 -1.62
CA ALA A 421 -18.71 -7.67 -0.69
C ALA A 421 -17.84 -8.87 -1.03
N VAL A 422 -17.09 -9.39 -0.06
CA VAL A 422 -16.14 -10.49 -0.27
C VAL A 422 -16.76 -11.78 0.26
N ALA A 423 -17.04 -12.70 -0.65
CA ALA A 423 -17.36 -14.08 -0.30
C ALA A 423 -16.06 -14.87 -0.11
N THR A 424 -16.04 -15.68 0.94
CA THR A 424 -14.96 -16.61 1.25
C THR A 424 -15.31 -18.02 0.81
N PHE A 425 -14.32 -18.68 0.23
CA PHE A 425 -14.42 -20.05 -0.24
C PHE A 425 -13.26 -20.88 0.28
N VAL A 426 -13.53 -22.13 0.60
CA VAL A 426 -12.51 -23.14 0.92
C VAL A 426 -12.72 -24.32 0.00
N THR A 427 -11.71 -25.19 -0.08
CA THR A 427 -11.87 -26.46 -0.80
C THR A 427 -12.94 -27.32 -0.12
N ASP A 428 -13.74 -28.05 -0.90
CA ASP A 428 -14.89 -28.80 -0.38
C ASP A 428 -14.50 -29.81 0.73
N GLU A 429 -13.30 -30.39 0.61
CA GLU A 429 -12.76 -31.39 1.52
C GLU A 429 -12.06 -30.79 2.75
N ALA A 430 -11.81 -29.47 2.76
CA ALA A 430 -11.08 -28.83 3.84
C ALA A 430 -11.96 -28.55 5.07
N PRO A 431 -11.36 -28.59 6.28
CA PRO A 431 -12.02 -28.14 7.49
C PRO A 431 -12.40 -26.66 7.38
N THR A 432 -13.54 -26.29 7.97
CA THR A 432 -13.95 -24.88 8.05
C THR A 432 -12.99 -24.13 8.97
N PRO A 433 -12.43 -22.98 8.54
CA PRO A 433 -11.64 -22.14 9.43
C PRO A 433 -12.44 -21.69 10.66
N GLU A 434 -11.91 -21.93 11.85
CA GLU A 434 -12.50 -21.50 13.13
C GLU A 434 -11.79 -20.26 13.65
N ASP A 435 -12.48 -19.35 14.35
CA ASP A 435 -11.85 -18.17 14.97
C ASP A 435 -11.30 -18.53 16.36
N SER A 436 -10.20 -19.29 16.37
CA SER A 436 -9.71 -19.98 17.56
C SER A 436 -9.39 -19.05 18.74
N ASP A 437 -8.84 -17.86 18.47
CA ASP A 437 -8.50 -16.86 19.49
C ASP A 437 -9.57 -15.75 19.62
N GLY A 438 -10.59 -15.72 18.75
CA GLY A 438 -11.64 -14.71 18.73
C GLY A 438 -11.19 -13.36 18.14
N VAL A 439 -9.97 -13.25 17.61
CA VAL A 439 -9.41 -12.00 17.11
C VAL A 439 -10.05 -11.61 15.78
N ARG A 440 -10.37 -12.58 14.90
CA ARG A 440 -11.05 -12.27 13.63
C ARG A 440 -12.40 -11.61 13.90
N THR A 441 -13.20 -12.22 14.77
CA THR A 441 -14.51 -11.71 15.19
C THR A 441 -14.37 -10.35 15.85
N LEU A 442 -13.38 -10.15 16.73
CA LEU A 442 -13.15 -8.86 17.37
C LEU A 442 -12.90 -7.76 16.32
N LEU A 443 -11.93 -7.95 15.42
CA LEU A 443 -11.53 -6.92 14.46
C LEU A 443 -12.66 -6.57 13.51
N ASN A 444 -13.34 -7.58 12.95
CA ASN A 444 -14.45 -7.36 12.03
C ASN A 444 -15.64 -6.68 12.74
N ASN A 445 -15.96 -7.05 13.99
CA ASN A 445 -17.00 -6.36 14.75
C ASN A 445 -16.64 -4.90 15.05
N LEU A 446 -15.37 -4.62 15.37
CA LEU A 446 -14.91 -3.24 15.60
C LEU A 446 -15.07 -2.38 14.34
N VAL A 447 -14.66 -2.89 13.17
CA VAL A 447 -14.85 -2.17 11.90
C VAL A 447 -16.35 -1.94 11.64
N ALA A 448 -17.18 -2.98 11.77
CA ALA A 448 -18.61 -2.88 11.53
C ALA A 448 -19.31 -1.88 12.47
N GLU A 449 -18.93 -1.85 13.75
CA GLU A 449 -19.43 -0.91 14.77
C GLU A 449 -19.07 0.53 14.40
N LEU A 450 -17.80 0.80 14.12
CA LEU A 450 -17.30 2.14 13.81
C LEU A 450 -17.82 2.68 12.47
N ASP A 451 -18.04 1.80 11.49
CA ASP A 451 -18.66 2.16 10.21
C ASP A 451 -20.11 2.69 10.40
N GLN A 452 -20.77 2.38 11.53
CA GLN A 452 -22.10 2.91 11.86
C GLN A 452 -22.09 4.29 12.52
N CYS A 453 -20.96 4.77 13.04
CA CYS A 453 -20.89 6.07 13.72
C CYS A 453 -21.24 7.21 12.75
N THR A 454 -22.06 8.16 13.20
CA THR A 454 -22.49 9.30 12.36
C THR A 454 -22.00 10.65 12.84
N GLU A 455 -21.41 10.68 14.04
CA GLU A 455 -20.85 11.88 14.69
C GLU A 455 -19.35 11.68 14.97
N VAL A 456 -18.58 12.77 14.85
CA VAL A 456 -17.11 12.75 14.98
C VAL A 456 -16.67 12.29 16.37
N ASP A 457 -17.22 12.91 17.42
CA ASP A 457 -16.96 12.56 18.83
C ASP A 457 -17.23 11.09 19.15
N GLU A 458 -18.29 10.52 18.57
CA GLU A 458 -18.66 9.12 18.76
C GLU A 458 -17.59 8.21 18.15
N LEU A 459 -17.19 8.50 16.90
CA LEU A 459 -16.20 7.74 16.17
C LEU A 459 -14.82 7.80 16.84
N LEU A 460 -14.37 8.98 17.26
CA LEU A 460 -13.09 9.15 17.96
C LEU A 460 -13.03 8.33 19.25
N ARG A 461 -14.03 8.45 20.13
CA ARG A 461 -14.11 7.62 21.35
C ARG A 461 -14.22 6.13 21.03
N GLY A 462 -14.88 5.77 19.93
CA GLY A 462 -14.97 4.40 19.45
C GLY A 462 -13.59 3.83 19.08
N LEU A 463 -12.77 4.60 18.38
CA LEU A 463 -11.42 4.21 17.97
C LEU A 463 -10.46 4.05 19.16
N GLU A 464 -10.56 4.90 20.18
CA GLU A 464 -9.78 4.74 21.42
C GLU A 464 -10.10 3.40 22.09
N ARG A 465 -11.40 3.12 22.32
CA ARG A 465 -11.86 1.85 22.89
C ARG A 465 -11.48 0.65 22.02
N ALA A 466 -11.56 0.78 20.71
CA ALA A 466 -11.15 -0.26 19.77
C ALA A 466 -9.66 -0.59 19.92
N SER A 467 -8.81 0.44 20.01
CA SER A 467 -7.37 0.26 20.23
C SER A 467 -7.06 -0.43 21.56
N GLU A 468 -7.75 -0.07 22.63
CA GLU A 468 -7.62 -0.74 23.95
C GLU A 468 -8.04 -2.21 23.88
N ARG A 469 -9.18 -2.51 23.23
CA ARG A 469 -9.67 -3.89 23.05
C ARG A 469 -8.69 -4.74 22.23
N ILE A 470 -8.11 -4.17 21.18
CA ILE A 470 -7.07 -4.83 20.38
C ILE A 470 -5.86 -5.14 21.26
N ARG A 471 -5.32 -4.15 21.99
CA ARG A 471 -4.18 -4.36 22.90
C ARG A 471 -4.44 -5.39 23.99
N ALA A 472 -5.66 -5.45 24.53
CA ALA A 472 -6.02 -6.40 25.57
C ALA A 472 -6.17 -7.84 25.04
N LYS A 473 -6.67 -8.01 23.82
CA LYS A 473 -7.03 -9.32 23.27
C LYS A 473 -5.93 -9.93 22.40
N VAL A 474 -5.23 -9.11 21.63
CA VAL A 474 -4.24 -9.54 20.65
C VAL A 474 -2.90 -9.69 21.35
N GLN A 475 -2.38 -10.91 21.32
CA GLN A 475 -1.06 -11.23 21.86
C GLN A 475 -0.05 -11.36 20.72
N PRO A 476 1.23 -11.01 20.95
CA PRO A 476 2.30 -11.43 20.07
C PRO A 476 2.23 -12.95 19.90
N ARG A 477 2.19 -13.42 18.66
CA ARG A 477 2.38 -14.86 18.43
C ARG A 477 3.83 -15.17 18.77
N PRO A 478 4.12 -16.29 19.46
CA PRO A 478 5.48 -16.77 19.51
C PRO A 478 5.95 -16.85 18.05
N GLY A 479 6.99 -16.08 17.72
CA GLY A 479 7.60 -16.16 16.39
C GLY A 479 7.87 -17.63 16.10
N PRO A 480 7.82 -18.07 14.83
CA PRO A 480 7.95 -19.48 14.51
C PRO A 480 9.16 -20.02 15.27
N GLU A 481 8.91 -20.82 16.33
CA GLU A 481 9.93 -21.70 16.85
C GLU A 481 10.38 -22.41 15.60
N ARG A 482 11.65 -22.20 15.20
CA ARG A 482 12.21 -22.87 14.03
C ARG A 482 11.74 -24.31 14.16
N ARG A 483 10.77 -24.74 13.32
CA ARG A 483 10.38 -26.14 13.25
C ARG A 483 11.71 -26.80 12.99
N ALA A 484 12.26 -27.45 14.02
CA ALA A 484 13.58 -28.03 13.92
C ALA A 484 13.46 -28.95 12.72
N ALA A 485 14.27 -28.71 11.68
CA ALA A 485 14.25 -29.52 10.48
C ALA A 485 14.44 -30.97 10.93
N SER A 486 13.35 -31.72 10.89
CA SER A 486 13.27 -33.14 11.24
C SER A 486 13.11 -33.93 9.97
#